data_AF-A0A6I4ZQN2-F1
#
_entry.id   AF-A0A6I4ZQN2-F1
#
_cell.length_a   1.000
_cell.length_b   1.000
_cell.length_c   1.000
_cell.angle_alpha   90.00
_cell.angle_beta   90.00
_cell.angle_gamma   90.00
#
_symmetry.space_group_name_H-M   'P 1'
#
loop_
_entity.id
_entity.type
_entity.pdbx_description
1 polymer ?
#
loop_
_entity_poly.entity_id
_entity_poly.type
_entity_poly.pdbx_seq_one_letter_code
_entity_poly.pdbx_strand_id
1 'polypeptide(L)' 'MSLMNCPACDNQVSPQAKSCPKCGHPLKPTPSTPPPVEKKEGLGFWGVVGAVVVAIIILSFI' A
#
# COMPACT_ATOMS: atom_id res chain seq x y z
N MET A 1 24.61 13.29 -7.36
CA MET A 1 23.33 13.99 -7.59
C MET A 1 22.61 13.22 -8.68
N SER A 2 21.40 12.70 -8.44
CA SER A 2 20.67 11.89 -9.42
C SER A 2 19.60 12.76 -10.10
N LEU A 3 19.93 13.29 -11.27
CA LEU A 3 18.94 13.82 -12.20
C LEU A 3 18.58 12.69 -13.17
N MET A 4 17.29 12.58 -13.51
CA MET A 4 16.80 11.67 -14.55
C MET A 4 16.62 12.44 -15.85
N ASN A 5 16.72 11.77 -17.00
CA ASN A 5 16.38 12.37 -18.27
C ASN A 5 14.87 12.42 -18.45
N CYS A 6 14.35 13.59 -18.85
CA CYS A 6 12.95 13.75 -19.20
C CYS A 6 12.65 13.01 -20.52
N PRO A 7 11.66 12.10 -20.58
CA PRO A 7 11.36 11.32 -21.79
C PRO A 7 10.77 12.15 -22.94
N ALA A 8 10.44 13.43 -22.71
CA ALA A 8 9.85 14.32 -23.71
C ALA A 8 10.85 15.31 -24.32
N CYS A 9 11.98 15.58 -23.66
CA CYS A 9 12.93 16.61 -24.10
C CYS A 9 14.38 16.30 -23.76
N ASP A 10 14.67 15.10 -23.26
CA ASP A 10 15.97 14.59 -22.83
C ASP A 10 16.75 15.46 -21.83
N ASN A 11 16.11 16.49 -21.28
CA ASN A 11 16.73 17.37 -20.30
C ASN A 11 16.86 16.66 -18.95
N GLN A 12 17.94 16.97 -18.24
CA GLN A 12 18.17 16.50 -16.88
C GLN A 12 17.20 17.21 -15.92
N VAL A 13 16.38 16.42 -15.23
CA VAL A 13 15.35 16.88 -14.30
C VAL A 13 15.38 16.08 -13.01
N SER A 14 14.94 16.68 -11.91
CA SER A 14 14.83 15.95 -10.65
C SER A 14 13.71 14.91 -10.73
N PRO A 15 13.93 13.66 -10.31
CA PRO A 15 12.87 12.63 -10.23
C PRO A 15 11.75 13.02 -9.25
N GLN A 16 11.96 14.05 -8.42
CA GLN A 16 10.95 14.58 -7.50
C GLN A 16 10.10 15.69 -8.12
N ALA A 17 10.44 16.20 -9.31
CA ALA A 17 9.72 17.29 -9.96
C ALA A 17 8.34 16.82 -10.46
N LYS A 18 7.29 17.61 -10.18
CA LYS A 18 5.92 17.31 -10.64
C LYS A 18 5.80 17.36 -12.17
N SER A 19 6.49 18.32 -12.77
CA SER A 19 6.54 18.55 -14.22
C SER A 19 7.94 19.01 -14.61
N CYS A 20 8.35 18.74 -15.84
CA CYS A 20 9.61 19.19 -16.40
C CYS A 20 9.58 20.72 -16.60
N PRO A 21 10.52 21.50 -16.03
CA PRO A 21 10.55 22.96 -16.17
C PRO A 21 10.95 23.43 -17.58
N LYS A 22 11.50 22.54 -18.43
CA LYS A 22 11.94 22.86 -19.79
C LYS A 22 10.87 22.64 -20.84
N CYS A 23 10.10 21.56 -20.76
CA CYS A 23 9.08 21.22 -21.75
C CYS A 23 7.64 21.24 -21.20
N GLY A 24 7.45 21.32 -19.88
CA GLY A 24 6.13 21.29 -19.24
C GLY A 24 5.52 19.88 -19.11
N HIS A 25 6.21 18.83 -19.57
CA HIS A 25 5.68 17.47 -19.51
C HIS A 25 5.53 16.98 -18.04
N PRO A 26 4.39 16.39 -17.65
CA PRO A 26 4.19 15.86 -16.30
C PRO A 26 5.07 14.62 -16.08
N LEU A 27 5.83 14.60 -14.98
CA LEU A 27 6.85 13.56 -14.73
C LEU A 27 6.50 12.62 -13.57
N LYS A 28 5.41 12.86 -12.84
CA LYS A 28 5.17 12.22 -11.56
C LYS A 28 4.18 11.04 -11.69
N PRO A 29 4.64 9.78 -11.73
CA PRO A 29 3.87 8.70 -11.15
C PRO A 29 3.92 8.90 -9.62
N THR A 30 2.76 9.10 -9.01
CA THR A 30 2.63 9.11 -7.55
C THR A 30 3.33 7.88 -7.01
N PRO A 31 4.30 8.01 -6.07
CA PRO A 31 4.76 6.85 -5.33
C PRO A 31 3.52 6.34 -4.63
N SER A 32 2.95 5.25 -5.14
CA SER A 32 1.93 4.51 -4.43
C SER A 32 2.66 3.94 -3.23
N THR A 33 2.74 4.72 -2.15
CA THR A 33 2.66 4.15 -0.82
C THR A 33 1.46 3.22 -0.91
N PRO A 34 1.65 1.88 -0.91
CA PRO A 34 0.50 1.01 -0.88
C PRO A 34 -0.33 1.47 0.32
N PRO A 35 -1.64 1.74 0.14
CA PRO A 35 -2.47 2.16 1.25
C PRO A 35 -2.26 1.18 2.40
N PRO A 36 -2.21 1.63 3.67
CA PRO A 36 -2.12 0.73 4.80
C PRO A 36 -3.21 -0.32 4.61
N VAL A 37 -2.77 -1.56 4.43
CA VAL A 37 -3.66 -2.71 4.24
C VAL A 37 -4.45 -2.79 5.54
N GLU A 38 -5.65 -2.22 5.51
CA GLU A 38 -6.66 -2.40 6.54
C GLU A 38 -6.90 -3.91 6.58
N LYS A 39 -6.29 -4.57 7.57
CA LYS A 39 -6.62 -5.94 7.93
C LYS A 39 -8.07 -5.90 8.37
N LYS A 40 -8.99 -6.04 7.42
CA LYS A 40 -10.34 -6.50 7.72
C LYS A 40 -10.16 -7.92 8.19
N GLU A 41 -10.07 -8.07 9.50
CA GLU A 41 -10.23 -9.34 10.19
C GLU A 41 -11.66 -9.79 9.90
N GLY A 42 -11.85 -10.36 8.71
CA GLY A 42 -13.05 -11.07 8.38
C GLY A 42 -13.15 -12.18 9.40
N LEU A 43 -14.20 -12.14 10.21
CA LEU A 43 -14.62 -13.20 11.12
C LEU A 43 -14.94 -14.45 10.28
N GLY A 44 -13.89 -15.07 9.77
CA GLY A 44 -13.97 -16.24 8.92
C GLY A 44 -14.19 -17.47 9.78
N PHE A 45 -14.19 -18.61 9.09
CA PHE A 45 -14.33 -19.93 9.68
C PHE A 45 -13.46 -20.14 10.94
N TRP A 46 -12.24 -19.60 10.96
CA TRP A 46 -11.31 -19.74 12.08
C TRP A 46 -11.76 -19.02 13.36
N GLY A 47 -12.46 -17.88 13.24
CA GLY A 47 -13.04 -17.18 14.39
C GLY A 47 -14.21 -17.96 15.01
N VAL A 48 -15.06 -18.54 14.17
CA VAL A 48 -16.20 -19.36 14.62
C VAL A 48 -15.71 -20.66 15.26
N VAL A 49 -14.75 -21.34 14.64
CA VAL A 49 -14.15 -22.57 15.21
C VAL A 49 -13.49 -22.27 16.55
N GLY A 50 -12.73 -21.18 16.67
CA GLY A 50 -12.13 -20.75 17.94
C GLY A 50 -13.18 -20.52 19.04
N ALA A 51 -14.26 -19.80 18.72
CA ALA A 51 -15.33 -19.52 19.69
C ALA A 51 -16.03 -20.80 20.18
N VAL A 52 -16.33 -21.74 19.27
CA VAL A 52 -16.99 -23.01 19.62
C VAL A 52 -16.09 -23.88 20.50
N VAL A 53 -14.80 -23.98 20.17
CA VAL A 53 -13.84 -24.77 20.97
C VAL A 53 -13.72 -24.20 22.39
N VAL A 54 -13.61 -22.88 22.53
CA VAL A 54 -13.53 -22.21 23.84
C VAL A 54 -14.80 -22.47 24.67
N ALA A 55 -15.98 -22.37 24.07
CA ALA A 55 -17.24 -22.63 24.77
C ALA A 55 -17.35 -24.08 25.28
N ILE A 56 -16.94 -25.06 24.46
CA ILE A 56 -16.95 -26.49 24.85
C ILE A 56 -15.99 -26.74 26.01
N ILE A 57 -14.79 -26.15 25.98
CA ILE A 57 -13.81 -26.28 27.05
C ILE A 57 -14.41 -25.76 28.36
N ILE A 58 -14.96 -24.54 28.38
CA ILE A 58 -15.52 -23.95 29.59
C ILE A 58 -16.65 -24.80 30.16
N LEU A 59 -17.57 -25.30 29.32
CA LEU A 59 -18.66 -26.18 29.74
C LEU A 59 -18.19 -27.53 30.28
N SER A 60 -16.99 -28.00 29.89
CA SER A 60 -16.43 -29.27 30.37
C SER A 60 -15.71 -29.13 31.71
N PHE A 61 -15.34 -27.90 32.09
CA PHE A 61 -14.64 -27.59 33.35
C PHE A 61 -15.57 -27.02 34.45
N ILE A 62 -16.84 -26.80 34.14
CA ILE A 62 -17.93 -26.44 35.07
C ILE A 62 -18.66 -27.71 35.49
#